data_AF-A0A455VSF3-F1
#
_entry.id   AF-A0A455VSF3-F1
#
_cell.length_a   1.000
_cell.length_b   1.000
_cell.length_c   1.000
_cell.angle_alpha   90.00
_cell.angle_beta   90.00
_cell.angle_gamma   90.00
#
_symmetry.space_group_name_H-M   'P 1'
#
loop_
_entity.id
_entity.type
_entity.pdbx_description
1 polymer ?
#
loop_
_entity_poly.entity_id
_entity_poly.type
_entity_poly.pdbx_seq_one_letter_code
_entity_poly.pdbx_strand_id
1 'polypeptide(L)'
;MGVASSDKNALMFLGMDRDVNLKGICFAMTKQSSSIVPLVDITATTDNGRFTMHGLRPNVSDSKEVACSFGSEAGDFLTGISKSTAVNVKLDFNGEIRNYSFDTTEFGKC
;
A
#
# COMPACT_ATOMS: atom_id res chain seq x y z
N MET A 1 11.87 -1.19 -3.60
CA MET A 1 11.70 -2.52 -2.98
C MET A 1 10.21 -2.85 -2.90
N GLY A 2 9.84 -4.13 -2.89
CA GLY A 2 8.45 -4.56 -2.76
C GLY A 2 8.31 -5.92 -2.07
N VAL A 3 7.16 -6.16 -1.46
CA VAL A 3 6.83 -7.34 -0.68
C VAL A 3 5.46 -7.89 -1.08
N ALA A 4 5.34 -9.21 -1.14
CA ALA A 4 4.06 -9.88 -1.38
C ALA A 4 3.27 -10.04 -0.08
N SER A 5 1.95 -9.99 -0.17
CA SER A 5 1.08 -10.33 0.95
C SER A 5 1.23 -11.81 1.31
N SER A 6 0.90 -12.16 2.55
CA SER A 6 0.99 -13.55 3.04
C SER A 6 0.21 -14.55 2.18
N ASP A 7 -0.92 -14.11 1.62
CA ASP A 7 -1.78 -14.90 0.72
C ASP A 7 -1.39 -14.79 -0.77
N LYS A 8 -0.35 -14.00 -1.10
CA LYS A 8 0.17 -13.76 -2.45
C LYS A 8 -0.84 -13.12 -3.41
N ASN A 9 -1.91 -12.51 -2.91
CA ASN A 9 -2.91 -11.81 -3.71
C ASN A 9 -2.67 -10.31 -3.84
N ALA A 10 -1.68 -9.77 -3.14
CA ALA A 10 -1.26 -8.39 -3.28
C ALA A 10 0.26 -8.23 -3.22
N LEU A 11 0.74 -7.15 -3.82
CA LEU A 11 2.12 -6.67 -3.75
C LEU A 11 2.08 -5.24 -3.22
N MET A 12 2.86 -4.97 -2.18
CA MET A 12 3.13 -3.64 -1.69
C MET A 12 4.51 -3.21 -2.18
N PHE A 13 4.63 -2.07 -2.84
CA PHE A 13 5.90 -1.58 -3.35
C PHE A 13 6.07 -0.07 -3.16
N LEU A 14 7.31 0.30 -2.91
CA LEU A 14 7.71 1.68 -2.65
C LEU A 14 7.86 2.45 -3.96
N GLY A 15 7.13 3.55 -4.09
CA GLY A 15 7.25 4.48 -5.21
C GLY A 15 8.41 5.44 -4.98
N MET A 16 9.39 5.45 -5.88
CA MET A 16 10.54 6.35 -5.85
C MET A 16 10.51 7.29 -7.05
N ASP A 17 11.02 8.51 -6.89
CA ASP A 17 11.28 9.39 -8.03
C ASP A 17 12.58 9.02 -8.76
N ARG A 18 12.94 9.82 -9.78
CA ARG A 18 14.15 9.61 -10.60
C ARG A 18 15.44 9.77 -9.81
N ASP A 19 15.39 10.47 -8.68
CA ASP A 19 16.52 10.73 -7.79
C ASP A 19 16.56 9.73 -6.63
N VAL A 20 15.79 8.64 -6.72
CA VAL A 20 15.68 7.55 -5.72
C VAL A 20 15.09 8.05 -4.39
N ASN A 21 14.44 9.21 -4.37
CA ASN A 21 13.72 9.66 -3.19
C ASN A 21 12.39 8.94 -3.11
N LEU A 22 12.08 8.44 -1.92
CA LEU A 22 10.82 7.81 -1.63
C LEU A 22 9.67 8.84 -1.70
N LYS A 23 8.68 8.60 -2.58
CA LYS A 23 7.56 9.53 -2.82
C LYS A 23 6.19 8.96 -2.47
N GLY A 24 6.08 7.65 -2.31
CA GLY A 24 4.80 7.05 -2.03
C GLY A 24 4.84 5.54 -1.88
N ILE A 25 3.64 4.98 -1.73
CA ILE A 25 3.39 3.56 -1.62
C ILE A 25 2.33 3.17 -2.64
N CYS A 26 2.51 2.02 -3.28
CA CYS A 26 1.51 1.44 -4.15
C CYS A 26 1.22 0.00 -3.75
N PHE A 27 -0.04 -0.39 -3.94
CA PHE A 27 -0.56 -1.72 -3.74
C PHE A 27 -1.08 -2.24 -5.07
N ALA A 28 -0.50 -3.31 -5.60
CA ALA A 28 -1.05 -4.04 -6.73
C ALA A 28 -1.79 -5.28 -6.21
N MET A 29 -3.03 -5.51 -6.64
CA MET A 29 -3.84 -6.64 -6.23
C MET A 29 -4.24 -7.47 -7.45
N THR A 30 -4.37 -8.79 -7.24
CA THR A 30 -4.70 -9.74 -8.30
C THR A 30 -6.16 -9.66 -8.76
N LYS A 31 -7.05 -9.16 -7.90
CA LYS A 31 -8.48 -9.00 -8.18
C LYS A 31 -8.80 -7.54 -8.42
N GLN A 32 -9.60 -7.22 -9.44
CA GLN A 32 -10.10 -5.87 -9.68
C GLN A 32 -11.28 -5.54 -8.74
N SER A 33 -11.34 -4.31 -8.21
CA SER A 33 -12.52 -3.84 -7.48
C SER A 33 -13.67 -3.60 -8.45
N SER A 34 -14.88 -4.03 -8.07
CA SER A 34 -16.09 -3.75 -8.83
C SER A 34 -16.58 -2.31 -8.64
N SER A 35 -16.06 -1.62 -7.63
CA SER A 35 -16.25 -0.18 -7.48
C SER A 35 -15.68 0.56 -8.69
N ILE A 36 -16.31 1.65 -9.12
CA ILE A 36 -15.82 2.50 -10.23
C ILE A 36 -15.11 3.76 -9.72
N VAL A 37 -15.05 3.93 -8.41
CA VAL A 37 -14.45 5.13 -7.80
C VAL A 37 -12.92 5.11 -7.99
N PRO A 38 -12.31 6.27 -8.28
CA PRO A 38 -10.87 6.38 -8.41
C PRO A 38 -10.15 6.61 -7.07
N LEU A 39 -10.89 6.73 -5.96
CA LEU A 39 -10.36 7.00 -4.63
C LEU A 39 -10.41 5.76 -3.75
N VAL A 40 -9.37 5.55 -2.95
CA VAL A 40 -9.24 4.40 -2.05
C VAL A 40 -8.77 4.90 -0.69
N ASP A 41 -9.50 4.58 0.37
CA ASP A 41 -9.00 4.84 1.72
C ASP A 41 -8.13 3.69 2.18
N ILE A 42 -6.94 4.01 2.69
CA ILE A 42 -5.94 3.04 3.10
C ILE A 42 -5.73 3.20 4.60
N THR A 43 -5.97 2.14 5.35
CA THR A 43 -5.55 2.05 6.75
C THR A 43 -4.47 1.00 6.87
N ALA A 44 -3.29 1.40 7.32
CA ALA A 44 -2.19 0.50 7.61
C ALA A 44 -1.95 0.45 9.13
N THR A 45 -1.99 -0.75 9.69
CA THR A 45 -1.73 -1.00 11.11
C THR A 45 -0.47 -1.83 11.24
N THR A 46 0.52 -1.29 11.95
CA THR A 46 1.77 -1.96 12.29
C THR A 46 1.86 -2.18 13.80
N ASP A 47 2.92 -2.84 14.24
CA ASP A 47 3.34 -2.92 15.64
C ASP A 47 3.72 -1.55 16.25
N ASN A 48 4.08 -0.57 15.43
CA ASN A 48 4.54 0.76 15.85
C ASN A 48 3.49 1.87 15.70
N GLY A 49 2.33 1.58 15.12
CA GLY A 49 1.28 2.57 14.98
C GLY A 49 0.24 2.25 13.93
N ARG A 50 -0.68 3.19 13.75
CA ARG A 50 -1.73 3.13 12.75
C ARG A 50 -1.65 4.38 11.88
N PHE A 51 -1.66 4.17 10.58
CA PHE A 51 -1.53 5.20 9.56
C PHE A 51 -2.76 5.15 8.66
N THR A 52 -3.27 6.33 8.32
CA THR A 52 -4.39 6.50 7.39
C THR A 52 -3.91 7.37 6.25
N MET A 53 -4.18 6.92 5.03
CA MET A 53 -3.74 7.58 3.81
C MET A 53 -4.88 7.54 2.79
N HIS A 54 -4.94 8.56 1.94
CA HIS A 54 -5.80 8.53 0.77
C HIS A 54 -5.01 8.12 -0.48
N GLY A 55 -5.56 7.16 -1.21
CA GLY A 55 -4.96 6.58 -2.41
C GLY A 55 -5.72 6.94 -3.67
N LEU A 56 -4.97 7.08 -4.76
CA LEU A 56 -5.48 7.17 -6.12
C LEU A 56 -5.40 5.80 -6.78
N ARG A 57 -6.47 5.46 -7.48
CA ARG A 57 -6.60 4.26 -8.30
C ARG A 57 -6.41 4.65 -9.77
N PRO A 58 -5.21 4.45 -10.36
CA PRO A 58 -5.02 4.68 -11.78
C PRO A 58 -5.95 3.77 -12.60
N ASN A 59 -6.52 4.32 -13.67
CA ASN A 59 -7.26 3.54 -14.65
C ASN A 59 -6.27 2.72 -15.48
N VAL A 60 -5.96 1.51 -15.01
CA VAL A 60 -5.12 0.54 -15.72
C VAL A 60 -6.01 -0.41 -16.51
N SER A 61 -5.72 -0.61 -17.80
CA SER A 61 -6.45 -1.53 -18.68
C SER A 61 -6.14 -3.01 -18.43
N ASP A 62 -5.18 -3.29 -17.55
CA ASP A 62 -4.74 -4.64 -17.22
C ASP A 62 -5.68 -5.27 -16.19
N SER A 63 -5.67 -6.60 -16.11
CA SER A 63 -6.50 -7.38 -15.16
C SER A 63 -6.12 -7.21 -13.68
N LYS A 64 -5.23 -6.26 -13.34
CA LYS A 64 -4.67 -6.06 -12.00
C LYS A 64 -5.11 -4.70 -11.47
N GLU A 65 -5.54 -4.68 -10.21
CA GLU A 65 -5.91 -3.45 -9.52
C GLU A 65 -4.68 -2.78 -8.94
N VAL A 66 -4.58 -1.45 -9.04
CA VAL A 66 -3.49 -0.71 -8.40
C VAL A 66 -4.07 0.46 -7.63
N ALA A 67 -3.60 0.68 -6.41
CA ALA A 67 -3.90 1.86 -5.60
C ALA A 67 -2.59 2.45 -5.07
N CYS A 68 -2.39 3.76 -5.20
CA CYS A 68 -1.17 4.43 -4.78
C CYS A 68 -1.48 5.65 -3.91
N SER A 69 -0.73 5.83 -2.83
CA SER A 69 -0.74 7.05 -2.03
C SER A 69 0.62 7.75 -2.09
N PHE A 70 0.60 9.08 -2.15
CA PHE A 70 1.77 9.93 -2.32
C PHE A 70 1.71 11.12 -1.35
N GLY A 71 2.86 11.74 -1.10
CA GLY A 71 2.94 12.93 -0.26
C GLY A 71 3.28 12.61 1.20
N SER A 72 2.97 13.55 2.10
CA SER A 72 3.38 13.48 3.51
C SER A 72 2.78 12.28 4.25
N GLU A 73 1.52 11.95 4.00
CA GLU A 73 0.84 10.81 4.64
C GLU A 73 1.55 9.48 4.33
N ALA A 74 2.00 9.31 3.08
CA ALA A 74 2.80 8.16 2.69
C ALA A 74 4.19 8.20 3.35
N GLY A 75 4.81 9.38 3.49
CA GLY A 75 6.11 9.52 4.16
C GLY A 75 6.11 9.07 5.62
N ASP A 76 5.06 9.43 6.37
CA ASP A 76 4.90 9.01 7.77
C ASP A 76 4.73 7.50 7.88
N PHE A 77 3.89 6.92 7.03
CA PHE A 77 3.72 5.48 6.93
C PHE A 77 5.05 4.76 6.62
N LEU A 78 5.84 5.30 5.69
CA LEU A 78 7.11 4.71 5.28
C LEU A 78 8.15 4.72 6.40
N THR A 79 8.17 5.80 7.20
CA THR A 79 8.98 5.87 8.43
C THR A 79 8.50 4.87 9.48
N GLY A 80 7.18 4.61 9.53
CA GLY A 80 6.59 3.61 10.39
C GLY A 80 6.99 2.18 10.02
N ILE A 81 6.87 1.80 8.74
CA ILE A 81 7.14 0.43 8.30
C ILE A 81 8.61 0.04 8.39
N SER A 82 9.54 0.99 8.27
CA SER A 82 10.97 0.69 8.40
C SER A 82 11.35 0.24 9.81
N LYS A 83 10.47 0.44 10.79
CA LYS A 83 10.64 0.00 12.18
C LYS A 83 9.79 -1.23 12.52
N SER A 84 8.98 -1.70 11.57
CA SER A 84 7.93 -2.70 11.80
C SER A 84 8.28 -4.04 11.16
N THR A 85 7.90 -5.11 11.84
CA THR A 85 8.08 -6.49 11.33
C THR A 85 6.93 -6.95 10.46
N ALA A 86 5.73 -6.39 10.67
CA ALA A 86 4.56 -6.68 9.86
C ALA A 86 3.67 -5.44 9.70
N VAL A 87 2.91 -5.42 8.60
CA VAL A 87 1.84 -4.45 8.37
C VAL A 87 0.57 -5.14 7.89
N ASN A 88 -0.55 -4.78 8.50
CA ASN A 88 -1.88 -5.15 8.05
C ASN A 88 -2.52 -3.94 7.36
N VAL A 89 -2.90 -4.10 6.09
CA VAL A 89 -3.44 -3.04 5.26
C VAL A 89 -4.90 -3.35 4.94
N LYS A 90 -5.77 -2.42 5.31
CA LYS A 90 -7.16 -2.34 4.84
C LYS A 90 -7.23 -1.33 3.70
N LEU A 91 -7.73 -1.76 2.54
CA LEU A 91 -8.09 -0.92 1.41
C LEU A 91 -9.60 -0.86 1.30
N ASP A 92 -10.16 0.35 1.25
CA ASP A 92 -11.60 0.61 1.19
C ASP A 92 -11.94 1.34 -0.11
N PHE A 93 -12.56 0.63 -1.06
CA PHE A 93 -12.96 1.16 -2.36
C PHE A 93 -14.41 1.67 -2.31
N ASN A 94 -14.68 2.61 -1.39
CA ASN A 94 -16.02 3.14 -1.12
C ASN A 94 -17.03 2.03 -0.70
N GLY A 95 -16.65 1.24 0.30
CA GLY A 95 -17.46 0.17 0.90
C GLY A 95 -17.02 -1.24 0.49
N GLU A 96 -16.30 -1.42 -0.62
CA GLU A 96 -15.66 -2.70 -0.94
C GLU A 96 -14.32 -2.79 -0.20
N ILE A 97 -14.30 -3.57 0.89
CA ILE A 97 -13.13 -3.68 1.77
C ILE A 97 -12.26 -4.87 1.40
N ARG A 98 -10.94 -4.66 1.39
CA ARG A 98 -9.93 -5.72 1.22
C ARG A 98 -8.86 -5.59 2.28
N ASN A 99 -8.44 -6.73 2.82
CA ASN A 99 -7.43 -6.78 3.87
C ASN A 99 -6.26 -7.64 3.41
N TYR A 100 -5.05 -7.14 3.62
CA TYR A 100 -3.81 -7.83 3.30
C TYR A 100 -2.85 -7.73 4.48
N SER A 101 -2.02 -8.75 4.65
CA SER A 101 -0.94 -8.75 5.65
C SER A 101 0.39 -8.93 4.92
N PHE A 102 1.40 -8.19 5.32
CA PHE A 102 2.73 -8.20 4.71
C PHE A 102 3.81 -8.33 5.79
N ASP A 103 4.82 -9.15 5.52
CA ASP A 103 6.04 -9.24 6.34
C ASP A 103 7.02 -8.15 5.89
N THR A 104 7.21 -7.14 6.72
CA THR A 104 8.03 -5.96 6.40
C THR A 104 9.43 -6.04 6.99
N THR A 105 9.84 -7.20 7.52
CA THR A 105 11.15 -7.38 8.16
C THR A 105 12.30 -6.98 7.25
N GLU A 106 12.18 -7.20 5.94
CA GLU A 106 13.18 -6.79 4.94
C GLU A 106 13.32 -5.26 4.81
N PHE A 107 12.28 -4.46 5.10
CA PHE A 107 12.38 -3.00 5.07
C PHE A 107 13.11 -2.41 6.28
N GLY A 108 13.18 -3.14 7.39
CA GLY A 108 13.93 -2.73 8.58
C GLY A 108 15.41 -3.07 8.55
N LYS A 109 15.89 -3.77 7.51
CA LYS A 109 17.32 -4.10 7.32
C LYS A 109 18.11 -3.01 6.58
N CYS A 110 17.45 -1.92 6.18
CA CYS A 110 18.05 -0.81 5.44
C CYS A 110 18.60 0.27 6.39
#